data_AF-A0A090Q5D0-F1
#
_entry.id   AF-A0A090Q5D0-F1
#
_cell.length_a   1.000
_cell.length_b   1.000
_cell.length_c   1.000
_cell.angle_alpha   90.00
_cell.angle_beta   90.00
_cell.angle_gamma   90.00
#
_symmetry.space_group_name_H-M   'P 1'
#
loop_
_entity.id
_entity.type
_entity.pdbx_description
1 polymer ?
#
loop_
_entity_poly.entity_id
_entity_poly.type
_entity_poly.pdbx_seq_one_letter_code
_entity_poly.pdbx_strand_id
1 'polypeptide(L)'
;MLIWLGIFILFVLTQKSMRNSLKDVVKLLFGKYFLVIYLTLGIYLFGVFSLLKAIGLWTFADIKDSIFWLFSVAFVLVFSLNKAKDSKYFKEILFDTIKVIAILEFVINFYNFSLVTELILLPILIFIVMLQAVAGLDSKNAQVANLLTNLMAIFGFGLLIYSIFQMANGYSDFFKLGTLHSFILPIILTALFLPYLYCLSLYSIYESYFIRLDFMTVKKEKVKKVKKYIRQRAHININRLNRIMERFDKKVFYDDTDLKKYVKEISKRKKASG
;
A
#
# COMPACT_ATOMS: atom_id res chain seq x y z
N MET A 1 -8.61 12.85 17.38
CA MET A 1 -8.88 11.89 16.24
C MET A 1 -10.28 11.25 16.18
N LEU A 2 -10.76 10.51 17.20
CA LEU A 2 -12.04 9.76 17.11
C LEU A 2 -13.28 10.65 16.86
N ILE A 3 -13.31 11.84 17.46
CA ILE A 3 -14.40 12.83 17.28
C ILE A 3 -14.51 13.25 15.81
N TRP A 4 -13.38 13.57 15.18
CA TRP A 4 -13.32 13.98 13.77
C TRP A 4 -13.72 12.86 12.81
N LEU A 5 -13.34 11.62 13.12
CA LEU A 5 -13.76 10.44 12.36
C LEU A 5 -15.28 10.26 12.44
N GLY A 6 -15.88 10.48 13.61
CA GLY A 6 -17.33 10.49 13.80
C GLY A 6 -18.04 11.58 12.99
N ILE A 7 -17.52 12.83 13.03
CA ILE A 7 -18.06 13.95 12.25
C ILE A 7 -18.01 13.65 10.75
N PHE A 8 -16.90 13.11 10.26
CA PHE A 8 -16.73 12.72 8.86
C PHE A 8 -17.74 11.65 8.46
N ILE A 9 -17.90 10.59 9.26
CA ILE A 9 -18.89 9.53 8.99
C ILE A 9 -20.31 10.11 8.94
N LEU A 10 -20.68 10.97 9.91
CA LEU A 10 -21.99 11.62 9.92
C LEU A 10 -22.22 12.46 8.66
N PHE A 11 -21.23 13.25 8.24
CA PHE A 11 -21.31 14.05 7.01
C PHE A 11 -21.47 13.18 5.75
N VAL A 12 -20.76 12.07 5.65
CA VAL A 12 -20.90 11.14 4.52
C VAL A 12 -22.29 10.50 4.51
N LEU A 13 -22.88 10.23 5.67
CA LEU A 13 -24.20 9.61 5.79
C LEU A 13 -25.37 10.56 5.49
N THR A 14 -25.19 11.89 5.64
CA THR A 14 -26.24 12.88 5.30
C THR A 14 -26.42 13.04 3.78
N GLN A 15 -25.39 12.78 2.99
CA GLN A 15 -25.49 12.88 1.53
C GLN A 15 -26.03 11.58 0.90
N LYS A 16 -27.23 11.67 0.31
CA LYS A 16 -27.91 10.52 -0.34
C LYS A 16 -27.07 9.85 -1.44
N SER A 17 -26.33 10.65 -2.22
CA SER A 17 -25.39 10.16 -3.25
C SER A 17 -24.25 9.34 -2.63
N MET A 18 -23.58 9.89 -1.62
CA MET A 18 -22.48 9.20 -0.94
C MET A 18 -22.94 7.93 -0.20
N ARG A 19 -24.14 7.93 0.38
CA ARG A 19 -24.73 6.76 1.04
C ARG A 19 -24.98 5.60 0.06
N ASN A 20 -25.44 5.90 -1.14
CA ASN A 20 -25.66 4.88 -2.17
C ASN A 20 -24.31 4.34 -2.68
N SER A 21 -23.36 5.23 -2.97
CA SER A 21 -21.98 4.82 -3.32
C SER A 21 -21.31 3.99 -2.22
N LEU A 22 -21.55 4.33 -0.94
CA LEU A 22 -21.08 3.54 0.19
C LEU A 22 -21.63 2.12 0.17
N LYS A 23 -22.93 1.94 -0.12
CA LYS A 23 -23.53 0.60 -0.22
C LYS A 23 -22.87 -0.22 -1.32
N ASP A 24 -22.63 0.39 -2.48
CA ASP A 24 -21.99 -0.29 -3.61
C ASP A 24 -20.53 -0.63 -3.29
N VAL A 25 -19.79 0.28 -2.66
CA VAL A 25 -18.41 0.05 -2.20
C VAL A 25 -18.37 -1.07 -1.15
N VAL A 26 -19.27 -1.06 -0.16
CA VAL A 26 -19.36 -2.14 0.84
C VAL A 26 -19.68 -3.47 0.18
N LYS A 27 -20.64 -3.50 -0.76
CA LYS A 27 -20.99 -4.72 -1.50
C LYS A 27 -19.81 -5.26 -2.32
N LEU A 28 -19.00 -4.38 -2.90
CA LEU A 28 -17.79 -4.74 -3.63
C LEU A 28 -16.68 -5.25 -2.69
N LEU A 29 -16.48 -4.59 -1.54
CA LEU A 29 -15.50 -5.00 -0.52
C LEU A 29 -15.79 -6.42 0.00
N PHE A 30 -17.07 -6.78 0.18
CA PHE A 30 -17.46 -8.13 0.62
C PHE A 30 -17.69 -9.13 -0.54
N GLY A 31 -17.21 -8.82 -1.74
CA GLY A 31 -17.25 -9.76 -2.85
C GLY A 31 -16.39 -11.02 -2.60
N LYS A 32 -16.81 -12.17 -3.14
CA LYS A 32 -16.14 -13.48 -2.98
C LYS A 32 -14.63 -13.47 -3.26
N TYR A 33 -14.18 -12.61 -4.18
CA TYR A 33 -12.76 -12.47 -4.54
C TYR A 33 -11.94 -11.75 -3.46
N PHE A 34 -12.51 -10.71 -2.82
CA PHE A 34 -11.86 -10.01 -1.72
C PHE A 34 -11.81 -10.85 -0.45
N LEU A 35 -12.79 -11.73 -0.24
CA LEU A 35 -12.85 -12.64 0.89
C LEU A 35 -11.60 -13.55 0.98
N VAL A 36 -11.13 -14.07 -0.16
CA VAL A 36 -9.89 -14.88 -0.22
C VAL A 36 -8.68 -14.05 0.22
N ILE A 37 -8.56 -12.82 -0.27
CA ILE A 37 -7.46 -11.90 0.09
C ILE A 37 -7.50 -11.57 1.59
N TYR A 38 -8.69 -11.35 2.17
CA TYR A 38 -8.84 -11.09 3.59
C TYR A 38 -8.48 -12.30 4.45
N LEU A 39 -8.87 -13.51 4.03
CA LEU A 39 -8.50 -14.74 4.73
C LEU A 39 -6.99 -14.97 4.71
N THR A 40 -6.34 -14.85 3.55
CA THR A 40 -4.89 -15.01 3.46
C THR A 40 -4.13 -13.94 4.23
N LEU A 41 -4.63 -12.70 4.21
CA LEU A 41 -4.09 -11.60 5.00
C LEU A 41 -4.24 -11.87 6.50
N GLY A 42 -5.41 -12.31 6.95
CA GLY A 42 -5.68 -12.63 8.35
C GLY A 42 -4.79 -13.75 8.87
N ILE A 43 -4.63 -14.83 8.11
CA ILE A 43 -3.73 -15.94 8.45
C ILE A 43 -2.28 -15.45 8.55
N TYR A 44 -1.85 -14.62 7.60
CA TYR A 44 -0.50 -14.07 7.59
C TYR A 44 -0.24 -13.18 8.82
N LEU A 45 -1.14 -12.23 9.09
CA LEU A 45 -1.02 -11.31 10.22
C LEU A 45 -1.09 -12.05 11.55
N PHE A 46 -1.93 -13.08 11.67
CA PHE A 46 -1.95 -13.94 12.84
C PHE A 46 -0.58 -14.60 13.10
N GLY A 47 0.06 -15.11 12.06
CA GLY A 47 1.42 -15.65 12.14
C GLY A 47 2.45 -14.58 12.54
N VAL A 48 2.37 -13.39 11.95
CA VAL A 48 3.26 -12.26 12.28
C VAL A 48 3.09 -11.82 13.74
N PHE A 49 1.86 -11.60 14.21
CA PHE A 49 1.62 -11.21 15.60
C PHE A 49 2.02 -12.30 16.58
N SER A 50 1.81 -13.58 16.24
CA SER A 50 2.28 -14.70 17.06
C SER A 50 3.81 -14.73 17.17
N LEU A 51 4.52 -14.49 16.07
CA LEU A 51 5.98 -14.39 16.03
C LEU A 51 6.48 -13.20 16.85
N LEU A 52 5.89 -12.01 16.65
CA LEU A 52 6.26 -10.80 17.39
C LEU A 52 6.00 -10.94 18.90
N LYS A 53 4.91 -11.63 19.27
CA LYS A 53 4.61 -11.95 20.67
C LYS A 53 5.64 -12.89 21.28
N ALA A 54 6.09 -13.90 20.54
CA ALA A 54 7.08 -14.87 21.02
C ALA A 54 8.46 -14.21 21.31
N ILE A 55 8.81 -13.16 20.56
CA ILE A 55 10.05 -12.39 20.77
C ILE A 55 9.88 -11.18 21.71
N GLY A 56 8.70 -11.01 22.31
CA GLY A 56 8.42 -9.93 23.26
C GLY A 56 8.24 -8.53 22.64
N LEU A 57 8.10 -8.43 21.31
CA LEU A 57 7.91 -7.16 20.60
C LEU A 57 6.44 -6.78 20.41
N TRP A 58 5.50 -7.67 20.74
CA TRP A 58 4.07 -7.41 20.64
C TRP A 58 3.32 -7.99 21.82
N THR A 59 2.41 -7.20 22.38
CA THR A 59 1.56 -7.52 23.52
C THR A 59 0.10 -7.20 23.19
N PHE A 60 -0.83 -7.62 24.06
CA PHE A 60 -2.25 -7.31 23.88
C PHE A 60 -2.57 -5.81 23.93
N ALA A 61 -1.69 -4.99 24.52
CA ALA A 61 -1.84 -3.53 24.49
C ALA A 61 -1.75 -2.97 23.06
N ASP A 62 -1.02 -3.65 22.18
CA ASP A 62 -0.66 -3.18 20.84
C ASP A 62 -1.72 -3.49 19.78
N ILE A 63 -2.81 -4.16 20.17
CA ILE A 63 -3.94 -4.48 19.27
C ILE A 63 -4.47 -3.20 18.62
N LYS A 64 -4.61 -2.13 19.39
CA LYS A 64 -5.18 -0.87 18.91
C LYS A 64 -4.31 -0.25 17.81
N ASP A 65 -3.00 -0.22 18.05
CA ASP A 65 -2.02 0.33 17.11
C ASP A 65 -1.88 -0.56 15.87
N SER A 66 -1.97 -1.88 16.05
CA SER A 66 -1.95 -2.86 14.96
C SER A 66 -3.16 -2.74 14.04
N ILE A 67 -4.36 -2.51 14.59
CA ILE A 67 -5.58 -2.24 13.83
C ILE A 67 -5.43 -0.92 13.08
N PHE A 68 -4.94 0.13 13.75
CA PHE A 68 -4.72 1.42 13.11
C PHE A 68 -3.73 1.29 11.95
N TRP A 69 -2.60 0.62 12.15
CA TRP A 69 -1.60 0.34 11.12
C TRP A 69 -2.18 -0.46 9.94
N LEU A 70 -3.03 -1.47 10.22
CA LEU A 70 -3.67 -2.27 9.17
C LEU A 70 -4.49 -1.37 8.23
N PHE A 71 -5.39 -0.56 8.78
CA PHE A 71 -6.29 0.29 8.00
C PHE A 71 -5.64 1.53 7.39
N SER A 72 -4.56 2.05 7.98
CA SER A 72 -3.85 3.23 7.48
C SER A 72 -2.75 2.88 6.49
N VAL A 73 -1.87 1.94 6.85
CA VAL A 73 -0.66 1.62 6.09
C VAL A 73 -0.87 0.40 5.21
N ALA A 74 -1.29 -0.73 5.80
CA ALA A 74 -1.30 -2.00 5.07
C ALA A 74 -2.31 -1.97 3.91
N PHE A 75 -3.49 -1.38 4.09
CA PHE A 75 -4.45 -1.18 3.00
C PHE A 75 -3.90 -0.27 1.89
N VAL A 76 -3.28 0.86 2.23
CA VAL A 76 -2.67 1.76 1.25
C VAL A 76 -1.61 1.04 0.43
N LEU A 77 -0.77 0.23 1.10
CA LEU A 77 0.23 -0.60 0.43
C LEU A 77 -0.42 -1.62 -0.52
N VAL A 78 -1.46 -2.33 -0.09
CA VAL A 78 -2.19 -3.28 -0.95
C VAL A 78 -2.78 -2.58 -2.18
N PHE A 79 -3.39 -1.40 -2.03
CA PHE A 79 -3.93 -0.65 -3.16
C PHE A 79 -2.84 -0.09 -4.08
N SER A 80 -1.69 0.30 -3.53
CA SER A 80 -0.54 0.76 -4.32
C SER A 80 0.06 -0.34 -5.21
N LEU A 81 -0.20 -1.62 -4.90
CA LEU A 81 0.27 -2.75 -5.71
C LEU A 81 -0.29 -2.76 -7.14
N ASN A 82 -1.45 -2.14 -7.39
CA ASN A 82 -1.97 -2.02 -8.76
C ASN A 82 -1.03 -1.25 -9.70
N LYS A 83 -0.09 -0.48 -9.14
CA LYS A 83 0.94 0.26 -9.89
C LYS A 83 2.28 -0.50 -9.97
N ALA A 84 2.41 -1.63 -9.28
CA ALA A 84 3.67 -2.36 -9.17
C ALA A 84 4.02 -3.14 -10.43
N LYS A 85 5.09 -2.70 -11.12
CA LYS A 85 5.56 -3.31 -12.37
C LYS A 85 6.80 -4.19 -12.22
N ASP A 86 7.58 -4.05 -11.15
CA ASP A 86 8.80 -4.84 -10.94
C ASP A 86 9.21 -4.95 -9.46
N SER A 87 10.23 -5.76 -9.18
CA SER A 87 10.77 -5.93 -7.83
C SER A 87 11.40 -4.67 -7.24
N LYS A 88 11.83 -3.72 -8.08
CA LYS A 88 12.48 -2.48 -7.64
C LYS A 88 11.45 -1.55 -7.01
N TYR A 89 10.27 -1.50 -7.61
CA TYR A 89 9.11 -0.78 -7.11
C TYR A 89 8.73 -1.16 -5.67
N PHE A 90 8.84 -2.43 -5.27
CA PHE A 90 8.58 -2.85 -3.89
C PHE A 90 9.54 -2.24 -2.89
N LYS A 91 10.82 -2.10 -3.25
CA LYS A 91 11.82 -1.46 -2.39
C LYS A 91 11.58 0.03 -2.29
N GLU A 92 11.30 0.68 -3.41
CA GLU A 92 11.01 2.12 -3.46
C GLU A 92 9.77 2.44 -2.61
N ILE A 93 8.66 1.72 -2.81
CA ILE A 93 7.46 1.85 -1.96
C ILE A 93 7.77 1.64 -0.49
N LEU A 94 8.57 0.63 -0.13
CA LEU A 94 8.90 0.35 1.26
C LEU A 94 9.61 1.55 1.90
N PHE A 95 10.67 2.05 1.27
CA PHE A 95 11.41 3.19 1.82
C PHE A 95 10.56 4.44 1.90
N ASP A 96 9.73 4.70 0.89
CA ASP A 96 8.85 5.86 0.89
C ASP A 96 7.77 5.74 1.96
N THR A 97 7.19 4.56 2.14
CA THR A 97 6.17 4.30 3.16
C THR A 97 6.77 4.36 4.57
N ILE A 98 7.94 3.78 4.81
CA ILE A 98 8.63 3.86 6.11
C ILE A 98 8.99 5.30 6.46
N LYS A 99 9.45 6.11 5.50
CA LYS A 99 9.73 7.54 5.73
C LYS A 99 8.47 8.28 6.17
N VAL A 100 7.36 8.07 5.46
CA VAL A 100 6.08 8.72 5.77
C VAL A 100 5.57 8.28 7.14
N ILE A 101 5.62 6.98 7.45
CA ILE A 101 5.25 6.45 8.77
C ILE A 101 6.14 7.07 9.84
N ALA A 102 7.46 7.02 9.69
CA ALA A 102 8.38 7.58 10.67
C ALA A 102 8.11 9.07 10.95
N ILE A 103 7.79 9.86 9.93
CA ILE A 103 7.41 11.26 10.11
C ILE A 103 6.07 11.39 10.84
N LEU A 104 5.04 10.64 10.44
CA LEU A 104 3.71 10.67 11.06
C LEU A 104 3.76 10.21 12.51
N GLU A 105 4.39 9.08 12.77
CA GLU A 105 4.55 8.46 14.08
C GLU A 105 5.35 9.37 15.01
N PHE A 106 6.37 10.06 14.48
CA PHE A 106 7.12 11.08 15.21
C PHE A 106 6.22 12.27 15.55
N VAL A 107 5.46 12.82 14.60
CA VAL A 107 4.55 13.95 14.88
C VAL A 107 3.46 13.56 15.89
N ILE A 108 2.84 12.39 15.76
CA ILE A 108 1.75 11.95 16.65
C ILE A 108 2.26 11.67 18.06
N ASN A 109 3.36 10.92 18.20
CA ASN A 109 3.87 10.55 19.53
C ASN A 109 4.59 11.69 20.23
N PHE A 110 5.21 12.58 19.46
CA PHE A 110 5.92 13.73 20.00
C PHE A 110 4.97 14.92 20.25
N TYR A 111 3.80 14.93 19.60
CA TYR A 111 2.78 15.96 19.75
C TYR A 111 1.44 15.38 20.22
N ASN A 112 1.24 15.32 21.54
CA ASN A 112 -0.11 15.23 22.12
C ASN A 112 -0.76 16.62 22.09
N PHE A 113 -1.52 16.93 21.04
CA PHE A 113 -2.24 18.21 20.96
C PHE A 113 -3.29 18.26 22.07
N SER A 114 -3.40 19.42 22.73
CA SER A 114 -4.55 19.67 23.57
C SER A 114 -5.82 19.54 22.72
N LEU A 115 -6.92 19.06 23.33
CA LEU A 115 -8.19 18.88 22.62
C LEU A 115 -8.62 20.15 21.86
N VAL A 116 -8.40 21.33 22.45
CA VAL A 116 -8.71 22.63 21.85
C VAL A 116 -7.85 22.89 20.62
N THR A 117 -6.55 22.60 20.70
CA THR A 117 -5.63 22.77 19.56
C THR A 117 -5.99 21.80 18.43
N GLU A 118 -6.33 20.53 18.72
CA GLU A 118 -6.84 19.60 17.70
C GLU A 118 -8.11 20.14 17.02
N LEU A 119 -9.03 20.72 17.80
CA LEU A 119 -10.32 21.18 17.28
C LEU A 119 -10.21 22.36 16.31
N ILE A 120 -9.17 23.20 16.48
CA ILE A 120 -8.94 24.38 15.65
C ILE A 120 -8.01 24.04 14.49
N LEU A 121 -6.91 23.35 14.76
CA LEU A 121 -5.85 23.11 13.78
C LEU A 121 -6.29 22.12 12.69
N LEU A 122 -6.98 21.03 13.06
CA LEU A 122 -7.36 19.99 12.11
C LEU A 122 -8.30 20.52 11.01
N PRO A 123 -9.37 21.30 11.32
CA PRO A 123 -10.22 21.91 10.30
C PRO A 123 -9.49 22.85 9.37
N ILE A 124 -8.56 23.65 9.90
CA ILE A 124 -7.78 24.59 9.08
C ILE A 124 -6.92 23.82 8.08
N LEU A 125 -6.24 22.75 8.54
CA LEU A 125 -5.45 21.89 7.66
C LEU A 125 -6.31 21.20 6.60
N ILE A 126 -7.45 20.64 6.99
CA ILE A 126 -8.39 20.00 6.05
C ILE A 126 -8.89 21.02 5.03
N PHE A 127 -9.22 22.24 5.46
CA PHE A 127 -9.65 23.33 4.57
C PHE A 127 -8.56 23.72 3.57
N ILE A 128 -7.31 23.86 4.01
CA ILE A 128 -6.16 24.14 3.13
C ILE A 128 -5.98 23.03 2.10
N VAL A 129 -6.06 21.76 2.51
CA VAL A 129 -5.93 20.60 1.60
C VAL A 129 -7.08 20.57 0.58
N MET A 130 -8.32 20.86 1.01
CA MET A 130 -9.45 20.96 0.09
C MET A 130 -9.26 22.09 -0.92
N LEU A 131 -8.83 23.27 -0.48
CA LEU A 131 -8.52 24.38 -1.39
C LEU A 131 -7.41 24.03 -2.37
N GLN A 132 -6.35 23.35 -1.90
CA GLN A 132 -5.26 22.88 -2.74
C GLN A 132 -5.76 21.90 -3.80
N ALA A 133 -6.62 20.95 -3.42
CA ALA A 133 -7.20 19.98 -4.34
C ALA A 133 -8.07 20.66 -5.39
N VAL A 134 -8.92 21.62 -5.00
CA VAL A 134 -9.77 22.39 -5.93
C VAL A 134 -8.92 23.26 -6.87
N ALA A 135 -7.90 23.95 -6.34
CA ALA A 135 -6.99 24.76 -7.14
C ALA A 135 -6.17 23.91 -8.13
N GLY A 136 -5.89 22.66 -7.80
CA GLY A 136 -5.18 21.72 -8.68
C GLY A 136 -6.01 21.16 -9.84
N LEU A 137 -7.33 21.35 -9.85
CA LEU A 137 -8.21 20.85 -10.92
C LEU A 137 -8.17 21.71 -12.20
N ASP A 138 -7.80 22.98 -12.08
CA ASP A 138 -7.73 23.92 -13.20
C ASP A 138 -6.32 24.49 -13.33
N SER A 139 -5.72 24.40 -14.52
CA SER A 139 -4.36 24.89 -14.77
C SER A 139 -4.22 26.39 -14.53
N LYS A 140 -5.33 27.15 -14.60
CA LYS A 140 -5.37 28.58 -14.25
C LYS A 140 -5.02 28.88 -12.80
N ASN A 141 -5.29 27.94 -11.88
CA ASN A 141 -5.08 28.10 -10.44
C ASN A 141 -3.82 27.38 -9.94
N ALA A 142 -2.95 26.92 -10.86
CA ALA A 142 -1.74 26.19 -10.52
C ALA A 142 -0.81 26.97 -9.56
N GLN A 143 -0.78 28.31 -9.67
CA GLN A 143 -0.01 29.15 -8.76
C GLN A 143 -0.53 29.10 -7.32
N VAL A 144 -1.85 29.06 -7.13
CA VAL A 144 -2.50 28.92 -5.82
C VAL A 144 -2.24 27.53 -5.24
N ALA A 145 -2.35 26.49 -6.07
CA ALA A 145 -2.03 25.12 -5.65
C ALA A 145 -0.57 24.99 -5.18
N ASN A 146 0.38 25.60 -5.90
CA ASN A 146 1.79 25.61 -5.50
C ASN A 146 2.02 26.41 -4.20
N LEU A 147 1.33 27.54 -4.02
CA LEU A 147 1.40 28.34 -2.79
C LEU A 147 0.91 27.54 -1.57
N LEU A 148 -0.24 26.88 -1.69
CA LEU A 148 -0.81 26.03 -0.64
C LEU A 148 0.09 24.81 -0.36
N THR A 149 0.73 24.26 -1.40
CA THR A 149 1.73 23.19 -1.25
C THR A 149 2.93 23.66 -0.43
N ASN A 150 3.47 24.83 -0.74
CA ASN A 150 4.60 25.41 0.00
C ASN A 150 4.22 25.77 1.43
N LEU A 151 3.02 26.29 1.66
CA LEU A 151 2.51 26.59 3.00
C LEU A 151 2.42 25.31 3.86
N MET A 152 1.88 24.22 3.28
CA MET A 152 1.83 22.92 3.93
C MET A 152 3.24 22.36 4.20
N ALA A 153 4.19 22.57 3.28
CA ALA A 153 5.57 22.18 3.49
C ALA A 153 6.20 22.97 4.66
N ILE A 154 6.03 24.29 4.70
CA ILE A 154 6.53 25.14 5.80
C ILE A 154 5.91 24.70 7.13
N PHE A 155 4.61 24.45 7.17
CA PHE A 155 3.93 23.97 8.37
C PHE A 155 4.47 22.60 8.83
N GLY A 156 4.64 21.66 7.90
CA GLY A 156 5.23 20.34 8.18
C GLY A 156 6.69 20.43 8.68
N PHE A 157 7.51 21.28 8.05
CA PHE A 157 8.88 21.54 8.50
C PHE A 157 8.93 22.25 9.85
N GLY A 158 8.00 23.18 10.11
CA GLY A 158 7.85 23.85 11.40
C GLY A 158 7.55 22.86 12.52
N LEU A 159 6.63 21.91 12.28
CA LEU A 159 6.36 20.81 13.21
C LEU A 159 7.61 19.94 13.43
N LEU A 160 8.35 19.60 12.37
CA LEU A 160 9.58 18.81 12.51
C LEU A 160 10.66 19.53 13.35
N ILE A 161 10.92 20.81 13.07
CA ILE A 161 11.90 21.61 13.82
C ILE A 161 11.48 21.77 15.27
N TYR A 162 10.19 22.06 15.51
CA TYR A 162 9.64 22.18 16.85
C TYR A 162 9.77 20.88 17.64
N SER A 163 9.48 19.73 17.01
CA SER A 163 9.65 18.42 17.63
C SER A 163 11.13 18.12 17.95
N ILE A 164 12.07 18.46 17.06
CA ILE A 164 13.51 18.31 17.34
C ILE A 164 13.94 19.23 18.50
N PHE A 165 13.47 20.48 18.53
CA PHE A 165 13.78 21.44 19.59
C PHE A 165 13.28 20.95 20.96
N GLN A 166 12.05 20.45 21.01
CA GLN A 166 11.50 19.90 22.25
C GLN A 166 12.19 18.61 22.68
N MET A 167 12.66 17.79 21.72
CA MET A 167 13.46 16.58 22.01
C MET A 167 14.81 16.97 22.62
N ALA A 168 15.43 18.04 22.12
CA ALA A 168 16.70 18.56 22.64
C ALA A 168 16.55 19.22 24.02
N ASN A 169 15.41 19.85 24.32
CA ASN A 169 15.16 20.57 25.57
C ASN A 169 14.57 19.70 26.70
N GLY A 170 14.68 18.38 26.59
CA GLY A 170 14.52 17.50 27.75
C GLY A 170 13.15 16.87 27.95
N TYR A 171 12.29 16.79 26.92
CA TYR A 171 11.20 15.82 26.93
C TYR A 171 11.77 14.40 26.70
N SER A 172 12.34 13.82 27.77
CA SER A 172 12.84 12.43 27.83
C SER A 172 11.75 11.37 27.59
N ASP A 173 10.49 11.80 27.46
CA ASP A 173 9.31 10.98 27.24
C ASP A 173 9.32 10.19 25.92
N PHE A 174 10.03 10.67 24.90
CA PHE A 174 10.22 9.91 23.65
C PHE A 174 11.08 8.66 23.85
N PHE A 175 12.08 8.74 24.73
CA PHE A 175 12.93 7.60 25.09
C PHE A 175 12.29 6.68 26.15
N LYS A 176 11.09 6.98 26.64
CA LYS A 176 10.33 6.02 27.45
C LYS A 176 10.03 4.81 26.57
N LEU A 177 10.24 3.62 27.13
CA LEU A 177 10.08 2.33 26.44
C LEU A 177 8.74 2.19 25.71
N GLY A 178 7.65 2.73 26.27
CA GLY A 178 6.32 2.70 25.63
C GLY A 178 6.25 3.53 24.35
N THR A 179 6.72 4.78 24.36
CA THR A 179 6.69 5.67 23.19
C THR A 179 7.60 5.16 22.07
N LEU A 180 8.77 4.64 22.44
CA LEU A 180 9.72 4.06 21.48
C LEU A 180 9.15 2.78 20.85
N HIS A 181 8.46 1.96 21.64
CA HIS A 181 7.79 0.76 21.17
C HIS A 181 6.65 1.08 20.18
N SER A 182 5.76 2.02 20.52
CA SER A 182 4.70 2.49 19.62
C SER A 182 5.26 3.08 18.32
N PHE A 183 6.44 3.71 18.37
CA PHE A 183 7.11 4.23 17.17
C PHE A 183 7.71 3.14 16.26
N ILE A 184 8.37 2.15 16.86
CA ILE A 184 9.09 1.10 16.13
C ILE A 184 8.14 0.03 15.58
N LEU A 185 7.06 -0.27 16.30
CA LEU A 185 6.17 -1.38 15.96
C LEU A 185 5.56 -1.26 14.54
N PRO A 186 5.01 -0.11 14.10
CA PRO A 186 4.52 0.08 12.73
C PRO A 186 5.58 -0.13 11.65
N ILE A 187 6.84 0.23 11.94
CA ILE A 187 7.97 0.04 11.02
C ILE A 187 8.28 -1.45 10.87
N ILE A 188 8.35 -2.17 11.98
CA ILE A 188 8.56 -3.63 11.98
C ILE A 188 7.42 -4.34 11.26
N LEU A 189 6.16 -3.97 11.56
CA LEU A 189 4.99 -4.52 10.89
C LEU A 189 5.02 -4.27 9.39
N THR A 190 5.37 -3.06 8.95
CA THR A 190 5.52 -2.73 7.52
C THR A 190 6.59 -3.56 6.84
N ALA A 191 7.75 -3.74 7.48
CA ALA A 191 8.82 -4.58 6.96
C ALA A 191 8.39 -6.05 6.85
N LEU A 192 7.74 -6.58 7.89
CA LEU A 192 7.20 -7.94 7.92
C LEU A 192 5.99 -8.12 7.01
N PHE A 193 5.33 -7.06 6.56
CA PHE A 193 4.24 -7.13 5.60
C PHE A 193 4.71 -7.27 4.14
N LEU A 194 5.97 -6.92 3.86
CA LEU A 194 6.53 -6.94 2.51
C LEU A 194 6.51 -8.33 1.83
N PRO A 195 6.87 -9.43 2.50
CA PRO A 195 6.79 -10.76 1.88
C PRO A 195 5.37 -11.11 1.45
N TYR A 196 4.36 -10.74 2.26
CA TYR A 196 2.96 -10.92 1.89
C TYR A 196 2.59 -10.09 0.66
N LEU A 197 2.95 -8.80 0.63
CA LEU A 197 2.69 -7.92 -0.51
C LEU A 197 3.32 -8.45 -1.80
N TYR A 198 4.55 -8.97 -1.71
CA TYR A 198 5.23 -9.57 -2.84
C TYR A 198 4.48 -10.81 -3.36
N CYS A 199 4.08 -11.71 -2.46
CA CYS A 199 3.30 -12.90 -2.81
C CYS A 199 1.94 -12.55 -3.42
N LEU A 200 1.24 -11.56 -2.85
CA LEU A 200 -0.06 -11.09 -3.35
C LEU A 200 0.06 -10.49 -4.76
N SER A 201 1.10 -9.69 -5.01
CA SER A 201 1.35 -9.14 -6.34
C SER A 201 1.71 -10.22 -7.35
N LEU A 202 2.57 -11.17 -6.98
CA LEU A 202 2.91 -12.31 -7.82
C LEU A 202 1.64 -13.10 -8.20
N TYR A 203 0.78 -13.38 -7.22
CA TYR A 203 -0.50 -14.05 -7.44
C TYR A 203 -1.39 -13.26 -8.42
N SER A 204 -1.54 -11.95 -8.20
CA SER A 204 -2.33 -11.06 -9.06
C SER A 204 -1.84 -11.04 -10.51
N ILE A 205 -0.51 -10.96 -10.73
CA ILE A 205 0.08 -10.99 -12.07
C ILE A 205 -0.19 -12.35 -12.74
N TYR A 206 -0.02 -13.46 -12.01
CA TYR A 206 -0.33 -14.79 -12.55
C TYR A 206 -1.80 -14.92 -12.93
N GLU A 207 -2.72 -14.53 -12.05
CA GLU A 207 -4.16 -14.64 -12.27
C GLU A 207 -4.57 -13.80 -13.49
N SER A 208 -4.20 -12.52 -13.51
CA SER A 208 -4.49 -11.61 -14.62
C SER A 208 -3.95 -12.13 -15.95
N TYR A 209 -2.68 -12.58 -15.97
CA TYR A 209 -2.07 -13.08 -17.19
C TYR A 209 -2.69 -14.42 -17.63
N PHE A 210 -3.03 -15.31 -16.70
CA PHE A 210 -3.63 -16.60 -17.02
C PHE A 210 -5.05 -16.46 -17.55
N ILE A 211 -5.83 -15.51 -17.05
CA ILE A 211 -7.12 -15.12 -17.62
C ILE A 211 -6.91 -14.60 -19.04
N ARG A 212 -5.95 -13.70 -19.26
CA ARG A 212 -5.62 -13.17 -20.60
C ARG A 212 -5.28 -14.29 -21.59
N LEU A 213 -4.48 -15.27 -21.18
CA LEU A 213 -4.13 -16.43 -22.01
C LEU A 213 -5.36 -17.28 -22.38
N ASP A 214 -6.34 -17.41 -21.49
CA ASP A 214 -7.58 -18.15 -21.79
C ASP A 214 -8.42 -17.48 -22.88
N PHE A 215 -8.30 -16.16 -23.03
CA PHE A 215 -8.93 -15.38 -24.10
C PHE A 215 -8.10 -15.32 -25.39
N MET A 216 -6.81 -15.69 -25.35
CA MET A 216 -5.95 -15.65 -26.54
C MET A 216 -6.24 -16.76 -27.55
N THR A 217 -6.81 -17.90 -27.13
CA THR A 217 -7.12 -19.00 -28.04
C THR A 217 -8.25 -19.89 -27.52
N VAL A 218 -8.94 -20.55 -28.45
CA VAL A 218 -9.96 -21.59 -28.16
C VAL A 218 -9.29 -22.92 -27.77
N LYS A 219 -8.03 -23.15 -28.16
CA LYS A 219 -7.27 -24.39 -27.88
C LYS A 219 -6.86 -24.50 -26.41
N LYS A 220 -7.81 -24.85 -25.52
CA LYS A 220 -7.61 -24.87 -24.06
C LYS A 220 -6.48 -25.79 -23.58
N GLU A 221 -6.19 -26.88 -24.30
CA GLU A 221 -5.05 -27.75 -23.96
C GLU A 221 -3.69 -27.08 -24.13
N LYS A 222 -3.49 -26.32 -25.22
CA LYS A 222 -2.26 -25.54 -25.44
C LYS A 222 -2.11 -24.48 -24.35
N VAL A 223 -3.21 -23.82 -23.95
CA VAL A 223 -3.21 -22.84 -22.84
C VAL A 223 -2.80 -23.48 -21.52
N LYS A 224 -3.36 -24.65 -21.17
CA LYS A 224 -2.98 -25.40 -19.95
C LYS A 224 -1.49 -25.72 -19.93
N LYS A 225 -0.92 -26.19 -21.06
CA LYS A 225 0.52 -26.48 -21.20
C LYS A 225 1.36 -25.21 -21.00
N VAL A 226 0.99 -24.10 -21.65
CA VAL A 226 1.67 -22.80 -21.51
C VAL A 226 1.64 -22.31 -20.07
N LYS A 227 0.48 -22.32 -19.40
CA LYS A 227 0.36 -21.92 -17.98
C LYS A 227 1.30 -22.72 -17.08
N LYS A 228 1.40 -24.04 -17.29
CA LYS A 228 2.35 -24.92 -16.58
C LYS A 228 3.80 -24.51 -16.83
N TYR A 229 4.18 -24.27 -18.08
CA TYR A 229 5.55 -23.85 -18.42
C TYR A 229 5.89 -22.48 -17.87
N ILE A 230 4.97 -21.53 -17.89
CA ILE A 230 5.16 -20.20 -17.30
C ILE A 230 5.39 -20.35 -15.79
N ARG A 231 4.56 -21.11 -15.08
CA ARG A 231 4.73 -21.35 -13.63
C ARG A 231 6.08 -21.98 -13.30
N GLN A 232 6.51 -22.97 -14.08
CA GLN A 232 7.81 -23.64 -13.93
C GLN A 232 9.00 -22.76 -14.31
N ARG A 233 8.82 -21.72 -15.11
CA ARG A 233 9.92 -20.83 -15.52
C ARG A 233 9.99 -19.60 -14.63
N ALA A 234 8.87 -18.93 -14.41
CA ALA A 234 8.78 -17.74 -13.58
C ALA A 234 8.94 -18.04 -12.08
N HIS A 235 8.41 -19.16 -11.58
CA HIS A 235 8.35 -19.46 -10.15
C HIS A 235 7.86 -18.25 -9.35
N ILE A 236 8.70 -17.74 -8.43
CA ILE A 236 8.42 -16.61 -7.54
C ILE A 236 9.02 -15.31 -8.10
N ASN A 237 9.60 -15.30 -9.30
CA ASN A 237 10.30 -14.13 -9.84
C ASN A 237 9.37 -13.23 -10.68
N ILE A 238 8.90 -12.12 -10.08
CA ILE A 238 8.03 -11.13 -10.74
C ILE A 238 8.66 -10.60 -12.04
N ASN A 239 9.94 -10.23 -12.02
CA ASN A 239 10.61 -9.68 -13.20
C ASN A 239 10.69 -10.69 -14.36
N ARG A 240 10.77 -11.98 -14.07
CA ARG A 240 10.74 -13.04 -15.09
C ARG A 240 9.32 -13.25 -15.61
N LEU A 241 8.32 -13.22 -14.74
CA LEU A 241 6.91 -13.30 -15.12
C LEU A 241 6.50 -12.15 -16.04
N ASN A 242 6.84 -10.92 -15.68
CA ASN A 242 6.52 -9.73 -16.48
C ASN A 242 7.19 -9.77 -17.85
N ARG A 243 8.46 -10.19 -17.93
CA ARG A 243 9.13 -10.39 -19.24
C ARG A 243 8.45 -11.42 -20.13
N ILE A 244 8.00 -12.53 -19.54
CA ILE A 244 7.23 -13.53 -20.29
C ILE A 244 5.93 -12.88 -20.79
N MET A 245 5.19 -12.21 -19.91
CA MET A 245 3.92 -11.56 -20.25
C MET A 245 4.05 -10.51 -21.34
N GLU A 246 5.07 -9.65 -21.29
CA GLU A 246 5.32 -8.59 -22.27
C GLU A 246 5.70 -9.13 -23.66
N ARG A 247 6.44 -10.24 -23.71
CA ARG A 247 7.00 -10.79 -24.95
C ARG A 247 6.15 -11.90 -25.57
N PHE A 248 5.09 -12.31 -24.91
CA PHE A 248 4.27 -13.43 -25.35
C PHE A 248 3.40 -13.05 -26.55
N ASP A 249 3.56 -13.76 -27.66
CA ASP A 249 2.78 -13.58 -28.88
C ASP A 249 1.65 -14.63 -28.96
N LYS A 250 0.44 -14.17 -29.29
CA LYS A 250 -0.74 -15.02 -29.50
C LYS A 250 -0.57 -15.99 -30.69
N LYS A 251 0.22 -15.65 -31.71
CA LYS A 251 0.44 -16.49 -32.91
C LYS A 251 0.97 -17.88 -32.59
N VAL A 252 1.75 -17.98 -31.51
CA VAL A 252 2.35 -19.23 -31.00
C VAL A 252 1.32 -20.31 -30.67
N PHE A 253 0.05 -19.95 -30.43
CA PHE A 253 -1.02 -20.94 -30.26
C PHE A 253 -1.47 -21.62 -31.56
N TYR A 254 -1.27 -20.95 -32.70
CA TYR A 254 -1.74 -21.38 -34.01
C TYR A 254 -0.65 -22.09 -34.81
N ASP A 255 0.61 -21.75 -34.56
CA ASP A 255 1.77 -22.39 -35.20
C ASP A 255 2.20 -23.71 -34.53
N ASP A 256 3.03 -24.49 -35.22
CA ASP A 256 3.70 -25.71 -34.71
C ASP A 256 4.92 -25.40 -33.83
N THR A 257 4.86 -24.27 -33.12
CA THR A 257 5.93 -23.84 -32.22
C THR A 257 5.98 -24.74 -30.98
N ASP A 258 7.18 -25.18 -30.59
CA ASP A 258 7.41 -25.80 -29.29
C ASP A 258 7.22 -24.76 -28.17
N LEU A 259 6.04 -24.82 -27.53
CA LEU A 259 5.62 -23.94 -26.44
C LEU A 259 6.60 -23.93 -25.25
N LYS A 260 7.25 -25.07 -24.97
CA LYS A 260 8.19 -25.19 -23.83
C LYS A 260 9.48 -24.45 -24.14
N LYS A 261 10.00 -24.61 -25.36
CA LYS A 261 11.20 -23.92 -25.84
C LYS A 261 10.93 -22.41 -25.99
N TYR A 262 9.77 -22.03 -26.53
CA TYR A 262 9.35 -20.65 -26.67
C TYR A 262 9.31 -19.91 -25.32
N VAL A 263 8.58 -20.45 -24.32
CA VAL A 263 8.49 -19.83 -22.98
C VAL A 263 9.88 -19.71 -22.33
N LYS A 264 10.78 -20.69 -22.57
CA LYS A 264 12.16 -20.62 -22.08
C LYS A 264 12.91 -19.44 -22.71
N GLU A 265 12.83 -19.24 -24.02
CA GLU A 265 13.54 -18.16 -24.72
C GLU A 265 13.06 -16.77 -24.27
N ILE A 266 11.74 -16.53 -24.24
CA ILE A 266 11.20 -15.22 -23.86
C ILE A 266 11.48 -14.87 -22.39
N SER A 267 11.68 -15.87 -21.52
CA SER A 267 12.03 -15.68 -20.11
C SER A 267 13.47 -15.20 -19.86
N LYS A 268 14.38 -15.33 -20.83
CA LYS A 268 15.78 -14.92 -20.69
C LYS A 268 15.91 -13.39 -20.70
N ARG A 269 16.93 -12.87 -20.00
CA ARG A 269 17.30 -11.45 -20.12
C ARG A 269 17.86 -11.25 -21.54
N LYS A 270 17.52 -10.13 -22.20
CA LYS A 270 18.27 -9.76 -23.42
C LYS A 270 19.72 -9.61 -22.97
N LYS A 271 20.67 -10.27 -23.63
CA LYS A 271 22.08 -9.85 -23.51
C LYS A 271 22.11 -8.42 -24.06
N ALA A 272 22.61 -7.47 -23.28
CA ALA A 272 23.00 -6.20 -23.84
C ALA A 272 24.05 -6.53 -24.90
N SER A 273 23.75 -6.25 -26.17
CA SER A 273 24.78 -6.07 -27.18
C SER A 273 25.62 -4.92 -26.68
N GLY A 274 26.86 -5.23 -26.30
CA GLY A 274 27.87 -4.24 -25.90
C GLY A 274 28.23 -3.32 -27.06
#